data_AF-A0A7K6NIV8-F1
#
_entry.id   AF-A0A7K6NIV8-F1
#
_cell.length_a   1.000
_cell.length_b   1.000
_cell.length_c   1.000
_cell.angle_alpha   90.00
_cell.angle_beta   90.00
_cell.angle_gamma   90.00
#
_symmetry.space_group_name_H-M   'P 1'
#
loop_
_entity.id
_entity.type
_entity.pdbx_description
1 polymer ?
#
loop_
_entity_poly.entity_id
_entity_poly.type
_entity_poly.pdbx_seq_one_letter_code
_entity_poly.pdbx_strand_id
1 'polypeptide(L)'
;PVSGVSLAAQPPTGQVARGERLVLLCSVAAGPGPLSFSWHRQGSPTPLATGPRYELPAVQQRDGGTYYCRASNGGSAANSASLGVTVLGERDPRAL
;
A
#
# COMPACT_ATOMS: atom_id res chain seq x y z
N PRO A 1 1.25 21.49 -8.60
CA PRO A 1 2.12 20.43 -8.03
C PRO A 1 1.25 19.21 -7.67
N VAL A 2 1.85 18.04 -7.50
CA VAL A 2 1.15 16.86 -6.97
C VAL A 2 0.81 17.11 -5.50
N SER A 3 -0.46 16.95 -5.10
CA SER A 3 -0.93 17.13 -3.72
C SER A 3 -2.13 16.22 -3.40
N GLY A 4 -2.36 16.00 -2.10
CA GLY A 4 -3.43 15.13 -1.61
C GLY A 4 -3.25 13.68 -2.03
N VAL A 5 -2.01 13.16 -1.95
CA VAL A 5 -1.73 11.75 -2.20
C VAL A 5 -2.24 10.94 -1.01
N SER A 6 -3.11 9.96 -1.26
CA SER A 6 -3.73 9.13 -0.23
C SER A 6 -3.54 7.65 -0.54
N LEU A 7 -3.37 6.86 0.51
CA LEU A 7 -3.27 5.41 0.45
C LEU A 7 -4.47 4.80 1.17
N ALA A 8 -5.15 3.86 0.50
CA ALA A 8 -6.20 3.04 1.08
C ALA A 8 -5.84 1.56 0.97
N ALA A 9 -6.28 0.77 1.95
CA ALA A 9 -6.11 -0.68 1.96
C ALA A 9 -7.47 -1.39 1.83
N GLN A 10 -7.45 -2.62 1.32
CA GLN A 10 -8.57 -3.54 1.37
C GLN A 10 -8.07 -4.87 1.94
N PRO A 11 -8.50 -5.26 3.15
CA PRO A 11 -9.44 -4.54 4.03
C PRO A 11 -8.93 -3.18 4.55
N PRO A 12 -9.81 -2.20 4.85
CA PRO A 12 -9.42 -0.84 5.27
C PRO A 12 -8.59 -0.76 6.54
N THR A 13 -8.70 -1.77 7.41
CA THR A 13 -7.94 -1.87 8.66
C THR A 13 -6.45 -2.14 8.44
N GLY A 14 -6.06 -2.60 7.25
CA GLY A 14 -4.71 -3.12 7.00
C GLY A 14 -4.41 -4.44 7.73
N GLN A 15 -5.41 -5.04 8.41
CA GLN A 15 -5.29 -6.34 9.07
C GLN A 15 -5.78 -7.43 8.13
N VAL A 16 -4.88 -8.32 7.73
CA VAL A 16 -5.16 -9.34 6.71
C VAL A 16 -4.72 -10.69 7.24
N ALA A 17 -5.57 -11.71 7.16
CA ALA A 17 -5.18 -13.06 7.54
C ALA A 17 -4.13 -13.61 6.55
N ARG A 18 -3.18 -14.39 7.06
CA ARG A 18 -2.22 -15.12 6.21
C ARG A 18 -2.96 -15.90 5.12
N GLY A 19 -2.48 -15.78 3.88
CA GLY A 19 -3.08 -16.44 2.71
C GLY A 19 -4.21 -15.64 2.04
N GLU A 20 -4.76 -14.62 2.71
CA GLU A 20 -5.77 -13.74 2.11
C GLU A 20 -5.14 -12.65 1.23
N ARG A 21 -5.99 -12.02 0.41
CA ARG A 21 -5.59 -10.96 -0.51
C ARG A 21 -5.53 -9.61 0.21
N LEU A 22 -4.43 -8.88 -0.01
CA LEU A 22 -4.32 -7.46 0.31
C LEU A 22 -4.25 -6.63 -0.98
N VAL A 23 -5.08 -5.59 -1.06
CA VAL A 23 -5.01 -4.58 -2.13
C VAL A 23 -4.71 -3.22 -1.50
N LEU A 24 -3.68 -2.55 -2.00
CA LEU A 24 -3.36 -1.16 -1.69
C LEU A 24 -3.67 -0.29 -2.90
N LEU A 25 -4.34 0.83 -2.67
CA LEU A 25 -4.75 1.79 -3.69
C LEU A 25 -4.15 3.16 -3.38
N CYS A 26 -3.55 3.78 -4.39
CA CYS A 26 -2.99 5.12 -4.31
C CYS A 26 -3.88 6.07 -5.12
N SER A 27 -4.18 7.23 -4.56
CA SER A 27 -5.00 8.25 -5.22
C SER A 27 -4.37 9.63 -5.01
N VAL A 28 -4.69 10.57 -5.91
CA VAL A 28 -4.14 11.93 -5.90
C VAL A 28 -5.31 12.91 -6.07
N ALA A 29 -5.44 13.86 -5.16
CA ALA A 29 -6.47 14.89 -5.25
C ALA A 29 -6.18 15.91 -6.35
N ALA A 30 -4.91 16.31 -6.53
CA ALA A 30 -4.51 17.22 -7.59
C ALA A 30 -3.10 16.91 -8.11
N GLY A 31 -2.93 16.96 -9.43
CA GLY A 31 -1.65 16.76 -10.09
C GLY A 31 -1.81 16.94 -11.60
N PRO A 32 -1.20 17.98 -12.21
CA PRO A 32 -1.34 18.19 -13.65
C PRO A 32 -0.54 17.16 -14.45
N GLY A 33 -1.11 16.72 -15.57
CA GLY A 33 -0.48 15.79 -16.51
C GLY A 33 -0.52 14.32 -16.06
N PRO A 34 0.15 13.44 -16.80
CA PRO A 34 0.23 12.01 -16.47
C PRO A 34 0.92 11.77 -15.12
N LEU A 35 0.35 10.88 -14.32
CA LEU A 35 0.91 10.50 -13.03
C LEU A 35 1.58 9.13 -13.10
N SER A 36 2.78 9.06 -12.54
CA SER A 36 3.47 7.82 -12.22
C SER A 36 3.37 7.54 -10.72
N PHE A 37 3.29 6.25 -10.38
CA PHE A 37 3.09 5.79 -9.01
C PHE A 37 4.16 4.77 -8.65
N SER A 38 4.62 4.81 -7.40
CA SER A 38 5.52 3.80 -6.84
C SER A 38 5.11 3.46 -5.42
N TRP A 39 5.21 2.18 -5.08
CA TRP A 39 4.88 1.63 -3.77
C TRP A 39 6.15 1.39 -2.99
N HIS A 40 6.13 1.77 -1.72
CA HIS A 40 7.29 1.70 -0.85
C HIS A 40 6.91 1.06 0.47
N ARG A 41 7.87 0.34 1.05
CA ARG A 41 7.81 -0.12 2.42
C ARG A 41 8.89 0.61 3.20
N GLN A 42 8.55 1.11 4.39
CA GLN A 42 9.53 1.74 5.28
C GLN A 42 10.67 0.76 5.57
N GLY A 43 11.92 1.21 5.40
CA GLY A 43 13.12 0.39 5.55
C GLY A 43 13.53 -0.39 4.30
N SER A 44 12.72 -0.43 3.23
CA SER A 44 13.15 -0.95 1.94
C SER A 44 13.84 0.15 1.13
N PRO A 45 15.05 -0.07 0.60
CA PRO A 45 15.73 0.93 -0.24
C PRO A 45 15.12 1.02 -1.64
N THR A 46 14.38 -0.01 -2.07
CA THR A 46 13.81 -0.11 -3.42
C THR A 46 12.28 -0.07 -3.39
N PRO A 47 11.66 0.49 -4.45
CA PRO A 47 10.22 0.38 -4.65
C PRO A 47 9.79 -1.09 -4.78
N LEU A 48 8.60 -1.40 -4.26
CA LEU A 48 8.00 -2.73 -4.32
C LEU A 48 7.27 -2.98 -5.64
N ALA A 49 6.61 -1.94 -6.15
CA ALA A 49 5.78 -2.00 -7.35
C ALA A 49 5.54 -0.60 -7.92
N THR A 50 4.97 -0.56 -9.12
CA THR A 50 4.51 0.67 -9.78
C THR A 50 3.03 0.59 -10.12
N GLY A 51 2.42 1.73 -10.41
CA GLY A 51 1.01 1.84 -10.76
C GLY A 51 0.10 2.21 -9.57
N PRO A 52 -1.16 2.61 -9.84
CA PRO A 52 -2.07 3.12 -8.81
C PRO A 52 -2.60 2.03 -7.86
N ARG A 53 -2.39 0.75 -8.17
CA ARG A 53 -2.81 -0.42 -7.39
C ARG A 53 -1.62 -1.33 -7.16
N TYR A 54 -1.43 -1.78 -5.93
CA TYR A 54 -0.50 -2.85 -5.58
C TYR A 54 -1.26 -3.97 -4.88
N GLU A 55 -1.08 -5.19 -5.36
CA GLU A 55 -1.85 -6.34 -4.91
C GLU A 55 -0.93 -7.47 -4.50
N LEU A 56 -1.22 -8.03 -3.32
CA LEU A 56 -0.62 -9.25 -2.80
C LEU A 56 -1.73 -10.30 -2.74
N PRO A 57 -1.79 -11.25 -3.70
CA PRO A 57 -2.88 -12.21 -3.79
C PRO A 57 -3.01 -13.13 -2.57
N ALA A 58 -1.89 -13.41 -1.89
CA ALA A 58 -1.83 -14.24 -0.71
C ALA A 58 -0.73 -13.75 0.24
N VAL A 59 -1.10 -13.01 1.29
CA VAL A 59 -0.13 -12.41 2.21
C VAL A 59 0.56 -13.43 3.11
N GLN A 60 1.83 -13.18 3.39
CA GLN A 60 2.69 -13.94 4.29
C GLN A 60 3.10 -13.07 5.47
N GLN A 61 3.60 -13.66 6.57
CA GLN A 61 4.02 -12.87 7.75
C GLN A 61 5.04 -11.77 7.40
N ARG A 62 5.94 -12.06 6.44
CA ARG A 62 6.93 -11.10 5.92
C ARG A 62 6.32 -9.90 5.21
N ASP A 63 5.06 -9.96 4.79
CA ASP A 63 4.31 -8.89 4.12
C ASP A 63 3.68 -7.90 5.12
N GLY A 64 3.79 -8.14 6.43
CA GLY A 64 3.46 -7.13 7.46
C GLY A 64 4.51 -6.02 7.57
N GLY A 65 4.09 -4.76 7.62
CA GLY A 65 4.97 -3.60 7.72
C GLY A 65 4.27 -2.28 7.41
N THR A 66 5.03 -1.19 7.34
CA THR A 66 4.50 0.16 7.06
C THR A 66 4.68 0.53 5.59
N TYR A 67 3.59 0.83 4.90
CA TYR A 67 3.55 1.12 3.47
C TYR A 67 3.18 2.57 3.21
N TYR A 68 3.72 3.14 2.13
CA TYR A 68 3.28 4.41 1.57
C TYR A 68 3.40 4.37 0.05
N CYS A 69 2.61 5.18 -0.64
CA CYS A 69 2.74 5.37 -2.08
C CYS A 69 3.31 6.76 -2.38
N ARG A 70 4.04 6.86 -3.48
CA ARG A 70 4.54 8.12 -4.03
C ARG A 70 3.95 8.32 -5.42
N ALA A 71 3.38 9.50 -5.65
CA ALA A 71 2.91 9.94 -6.96
C ALA A 71 3.82 11.04 -7.50
N SER A 72 4.09 11.02 -8.80
CA SER A 72 4.94 11.99 -9.50
C SER A 72 4.38 12.33 -10.87
N ASN A 73 4.47 13.61 -11.25
CA ASN A 73 4.16 14.08 -12.60
C ASN A 73 5.40 14.51 -13.38
N GLY A 74 6.60 14.07 -12.97
CA GLY A 74 7.88 14.44 -13.59
C GLY A 74 8.46 15.77 -13.12
N GLY A 75 7.63 16.75 -12.75
CA GLY A 75 8.07 18.03 -12.18
C GLY A 75 7.93 18.15 -10.66
N SER A 76 6.98 17.42 -10.07
CA SER A 76 6.73 17.39 -8.63
C SER A 76 6.31 16.00 -8.19
N ALA A 77 6.58 15.67 -6.92
CA ALA A 77 6.16 14.40 -6.34
C ALA A 77 5.75 14.59 -4.88
N ALA A 78 4.80 13.77 -4.43
CA ALA A 78 4.35 13.74 -3.05
C ALA A 78 4.13 12.29 -2.60
N ASN A 79 4.29 12.07 -1.29
CA ASN A 79 4.04 10.79 -0.64
C ASN A 79 2.68 10.82 0.05
N SER A 80 2.03 9.67 0.15
CA SER A 80 0.89 9.49 1.04
C SER A 80 1.31 9.51 2.50
N ALA A 81 0.33 9.62 3.39
CA ALA A 81 0.50 9.13 4.75
C ALA A 81 0.83 7.63 4.73
N SER A 82 1.54 7.18 5.77
CA SER A 82 1.89 5.77 5.95
C SER A 82 0.71 4.96 6.50
N LEU A 83 0.57 3.72 6.05
CA LEU A 83 -0.41 2.76 6.57
C LEU A 83 0.31 1.50 7.06
N GLY A 84 -0.02 1.08 8.28
CA GLY A 84 0.48 -0.16 8.87
C GLY A 84 -0.34 -1.36 8.40
N VAL A 85 0.34 -2.37 7.85
CA VAL A 85 -0.25 -3.66 7.48
C VAL A 85 0.15 -4.69 8.50
N THR A 86 -0.83 -5.37 9.09
CA THR A 86 -0.63 -6.46 10.04
C THR A 86 -1.15 -7.76 9.43
N VAL A 87 -0.28 -8.76 9.34
CA VAL A 87 -0.68 -10.10 8.91
C VAL A 87 -1.05 -10.91 10.14
N LEU A 88 -2.34 -11.26 10.24
CA LEU A 88 -2.89 -12.08 11.31
C LEU A 88 -2.49 -13.54 11.07
N GLY A 89 -2.22 -14.26 12.16
CA GLY A 89 -2.04 -15.71 12.12
C GLY A 89 -3.29 -16.41 11.58
N GLU A 90 -3.16 -17.69 11.25
CA GLU A 90 -4.32 -18.50 10.87
C GLU A 90 -5.42 -18.35 11.94
N ARG A 91 -6.66 -18.07 11.53
CA ARG A 91 -7.81 -18.22 12.42
C ARG A 91 -7.82 -19.68 12.83
N ASP A 92 -7.46 -20.00 14.08
CA ASP A 92 -7.61 -21.36 14.59
C ASP A 92 -9.11 -21.72 14.54
N PRO A 93 -9.54 -22.64 13.65
CA PRO A 93 -10.94 -23.03 13.54
C PRO A 93 -11.44 -23.77 14.79
N ARG A 94 -10.55 -24.12 15.73
CA ARG A 94 -10.85 -24.89 16.94
C ARG A 94 -11.08 -24.02 18.19
N ALA A 95 -10.99 -22.71 18.07
CA ALA A 95 -11.31 -21.78 19.16
C ALA A 95 -12.82 -21.44 19.18
N LEU A 96 -13.67 -22.46 19.39
CA LEU A 96 -15.08 -22.34 19.77
C LEU A 96 -15.41 -23.44 20.79
#